data_AF-A0A6A7FR96-F1
#
_entry.id   AF-A0A6A7FR96-F1
#
_cell.length_a   1.000
_cell.length_b   1.000
_cell.length_c   1.000
_cell.angle_alpha   90.00
_cell.angle_beta   90.00
_cell.angle_gamma   90.00
#
_symmetry.space_group_name_H-M   'P 1'
#
loop_
_entity.id
_entity.type
_entity.pdbx_description
1 polymer ?
#
loop_
_entity_poly.entity_id
_entity_poly.type
_entity_poly.pdbx_seq_one_letter_code
_entity_poly.pdbx_strand_id
1 'polypeptide(L)'
;RLIKEEGLLCGASCGSAVSAAMVAAKELEAGQRVVIVLADGVRNYMTKFLSDSWMIEKNFLKPTEDEETNMWWSACKVSRLPLAAPLTVMPNITCQDAISIMQKEGYDQLPVVDHESLIQGVVTLGSLMAKLMSGKIEGSSHVSATLYSQFQRITLDTTLGKLSTILHRDHFALVVHTQRLYIEGSVHEKEVCIGIVTQIDLLTYITRKDNTRRQSHDPQQLVSAVNGRGASEN
;
A
#
# COMPACT_ATOMS: atom_id res chain seq x y z
N ARG A 1 -21.32 9.35 -12.04
CA ARG A 1 -22.70 9.73 -12.39
C ARG A 1 -22.82 10.13 -13.85
N LEU A 2 -22.32 11.29 -14.30
CA LEU A 2 -22.39 11.72 -15.72
C LEU A 2 -22.01 10.64 -16.76
N ILE A 3 -20.89 9.92 -16.54
CA ILE A 3 -20.49 8.82 -17.42
C ILE A 3 -21.48 7.65 -17.39
N LYS A 4 -21.95 7.27 -16.19
CA LYS A 4 -22.77 6.07 -15.93
C LYS A 4 -24.24 6.27 -16.29
N GLU A 5 -24.79 7.44 -15.99
CA GLU A 5 -26.21 7.78 -16.14
C GLU A 5 -26.50 8.45 -17.49
N GLU A 6 -25.60 9.34 -17.96
CA GLU A 6 -25.83 10.16 -19.16
C GLU A 6 -24.94 9.75 -20.36
N GLY A 7 -24.00 8.82 -20.18
CA GLY A 7 -23.04 8.43 -21.24
C GLY A 7 -22.04 9.52 -21.64
N LEU A 8 -21.93 10.60 -20.86
CA LEU A 8 -21.05 11.73 -21.15
C LEU A 8 -19.64 11.48 -20.60
N LEU A 9 -18.70 11.15 -21.49
CA LEU A 9 -17.29 10.88 -21.19
C LEU A 9 -16.49 12.15 -20.87
N CYS A 10 -16.84 12.82 -19.76
CA CYS A 10 -16.29 14.10 -19.32
C CYS A 10 -15.33 14.01 -18.11
N GLY A 11 -14.51 15.05 -17.91
CA GLY A 11 -13.56 15.17 -16.81
C GLY A 11 -14.17 15.53 -15.45
N ALA A 12 -13.31 15.68 -14.43
CA ALA A 12 -13.73 15.95 -13.05
C ALA A 12 -14.32 17.37 -12.85
N SER A 13 -13.80 18.36 -13.58
CA SER A 13 -14.30 19.75 -13.53
C SER A 13 -15.75 19.84 -14.00
N CYS A 14 -16.11 19.03 -14.99
CA CYS A 14 -17.48 18.87 -15.51
C CYS A 14 -18.43 18.36 -14.42
N GLY A 15 -17.99 17.39 -13.61
CA GLY A 15 -18.75 16.92 -12.45
C GLY A 15 -18.97 18.02 -11.41
N SER A 16 -17.97 18.88 -11.17
CA SER A 16 -18.09 20.01 -10.25
C SER A 16 -19.05 21.07 -10.77
N ALA A 17 -18.99 21.40 -12.07
CA ALA A 17 -19.90 22.33 -12.72
C ALA A 17 -21.36 21.85 -12.65
N VAL A 18 -21.61 20.57 -12.94
CA VAL A 18 -22.95 19.98 -12.83
C VAL A 18 -23.43 19.94 -11.38
N SER A 19 -22.56 19.59 -10.43
CA SER A 19 -22.90 19.60 -9.00
C SER A 19 -23.35 20.99 -8.53
N ALA A 20 -22.61 22.04 -8.89
CA ALA A 20 -22.97 23.43 -8.59
C ALA A 20 -24.28 23.84 -9.30
N ALA A 21 -24.42 23.49 -10.57
CA ALA A 21 -25.63 23.78 -11.34
C ALA A 21 -26.87 23.10 -10.74
N MET A 22 -26.76 21.88 -10.21
CA MET A 22 -27.87 21.19 -9.53
C MET A 22 -28.31 21.88 -8.23
N VAL A 23 -27.40 22.61 -7.57
CA VAL A 23 -27.75 23.43 -6.40
C VAL A 23 -28.44 24.71 -6.84
N ALA A 24 -27.86 25.44 -7.81
CA ALA A 24 -28.42 26.69 -8.31
C ALA A 24 -29.78 26.51 -9.03
N ALA A 25 -29.95 25.39 -9.74
CA ALA A 25 -31.17 25.10 -10.49
C ALA A 25 -32.40 24.83 -9.59
N LYS A 26 -32.23 24.68 -8.27
CA LYS A 26 -33.35 24.57 -7.33
C LYS A 26 -34.19 25.84 -7.23
N GLU A 27 -33.63 26.99 -7.60
CA GLU A 27 -34.30 28.29 -7.60
C GLU A 27 -35.07 28.55 -8.91
N LEU A 28 -34.98 27.65 -9.89
CA LEU A 28 -35.59 27.83 -11.19
C LEU A 28 -37.01 27.27 -11.26
N GLU A 29 -37.82 27.92 -12.06
CA GLU A 29 -39.20 27.55 -12.36
C GLU A 29 -39.31 26.66 -13.60
N ALA A 30 -40.45 25.97 -13.71
CA ALA A 30 -40.76 25.13 -14.86
C ALA A 30 -40.71 25.96 -16.17
N GLY A 31 -39.93 25.46 -17.14
CA GLY A 31 -39.74 26.11 -18.44
C GLY A 31 -38.46 26.94 -18.56
N GLN A 32 -37.77 27.22 -17.46
CA GLN A 32 -36.43 27.82 -17.49
C GLN A 32 -35.36 26.79 -17.88
N ARG A 33 -34.26 27.24 -18.51
CA ARG A 33 -33.19 26.37 -19.02
C ARG A 33 -31.84 26.77 -18.45
N VAL A 34 -31.05 25.76 -18.07
CA VAL A 34 -29.66 25.91 -17.65
C VAL A 34 -28.76 25.30 -18.71
N VAL A 35 -27.70 26.02 -19.06
CA VAL A 35 -26.63 25.51 -19.93
C VAL A 35 -25.38 25.34 -19.09
N ILE A 36 -24.76 24.16 -19.16
CA ILE A 36 -23.56 23.80 -18.40
C ILE A 36 -22.46 23.46 -19.40
N VAL A 37 -21.29 24.07 -19.24
CA VAL A 37 -20.13 23.82 -20.09
C VAL A 37 -19.31 22.67 -19.52
N LEU A 38 -19.08 21.62 -20.32
CA LEU A 38 -18.22 20.50 -19.98
C LEU A 38 -16.86 20.71 -20.68
N ALA A 39 -15.86 21.13 -19.90
CA ALA A 39 -14.61 21.67 -20.42
C ALA A 39 -13.70 20.63 -21.10
N ASP A 40 -13.68 19.38 -20.60
CA ASP A 40 -12.82 18.32 -21.14
C ASP A 40 -13.39 16.90 -20.97
N GLY A 41 -12.72 15.96 -21.64
CA GLY A 41 -13.08 14.53 -21.66
C GLY A 41 -12.27 13.66 -20.70
N VAL A 42 -12.63 12.38 -20.58
CA VAL A 42 -12.03 11.41 -19.64
C VAL A 42 -10.55 11.06 -19.90
N ARG A 43 -10.01 11.33 -21.09
CA ARG A 43 -8.68 10.86 -21.53
C ARG A 43 -7.55 11.20 -20.54
N ASN A 44 -7.60 12.37 -19.93
CA ASN A 44 -6.57 12.84 -18.99
C ASN A 44 -6.66 12.18 -17.59
N TYR A 45 -7.67 11.36 -17.35
CA TYR A 45 -8.07 10.88 -16.02
C TYR A 45 -8.25 9.37 -15.91
N MET A 46 -7.83 8.61 -16.93
CA MET A 46 -7.95 7.15 -16.98
C MET A 46 -7.36 6.46 -15.74
N THR A 47 -6.28 7.00 -15.17
CA THR A 47 -5.60 6.48 -13.97
C THR A 47 -5.97 7.21 -12.67
N LYS A 48 -6.96 8.11 -12.72
CA LYS A 48 -7.41 8.94 -11.58
C LYS A 48 -8.85 8.59 -11.21
N PHE A 49 -9.79 9.53 -11.27
CA PHE A 49 -11.17 9.33 -10.81
C PHE A 49 -11.94 8.24 -11.58
N LEU A 50 -11.46 7.81 -12.75
CA LEU A 50 -12.02 6.68 -13.47
C LEU A 50 -11.61 5.32 -12.88
N SER A 51 -10.56 5.28 -12.06
CA SER A 51 -10.13 4.11 -11.30
C SER A 51 -10.80 4.11 -9.93
N ASP A 52 -11.59 3.08 -9.65
CA ASP A 52 -12.25 2.91 -8.35
C ASP A 52 -11.21 2.79 -7.22
N SER A 53 -10.07 2.13 -7.48
CA SER A 53 -8.96 2.03 -6.52
C SER A 53 -8.39 3.40 -6.14
N TRP A 54 -8.23 4.31 -7.11
CA TRP A 54 -7.81 5.69 -6.84
C TRP A 54 -8.87 6.46 -6.05
N MET A 55 -10.15 6.27 -6.38
CA MET A 55 -11.27 6.90 -5.66
C MET A 55 -11.35 6.42 -4.20
N ILE A 56 -11.11 5.14 -3.93
CA ILE A 56 -11.03 4.56 -2.59
C ILE A 56 -9.84 5.12 -1.82
N GLU A 57 -8.65 5.16 -2.44
CA GLU A 57 -7.44 5.74 -1.81
C GLU A 57 -7.64 7.20 -1.40
N LYS A 58 -8.36 7.98 -2.23
CA LYS A 58 -8.70 9.38 -1.92
C LYS A 58 -9.94 9.55 -1.05
N ASN A 59 -10.51 8.46 -0.54
CA ASN A 59 -11.72 8.44 0.30
C ASN A 59 -12.96 9.05 -0.38
N PHE A 60 -13.00 9.07 -1.73
CA PHE A 60 -14.17 9.50 -2.50
C PHE A 60 -15.18 8.37 -2.73
N LEU A 61 -14.72 7.12 -2.67
CA LEU A 61 -15.55 5.91 -2.74
C LEU A 61 -15.31 5.07 -1.48
N LYS A 62 -16.36 4.51 -0.91
CA LYS A 62 -16.22 3.44 0.08
C LYS A 62 -15.99 2.13 -0.67
N PRO A 63 -15.10 1.24 -0.21
CA PRO A 63 -15.04 -0.11 -0.73
C PRO A 63 -16.44 -0.73 -0.63
N THR A 64 -16.92 -1.35 -1.70
CA THR A 64 -18.11 -2.20 -1.62
C THR A 64 -17.76 -3.41 -0.75
N GLU A 65 -18.72 -3.92 0.02
CA GLU A 65 -18.54 -5.11 0.88
C GLU A 65 -18.07 -6.34 0.08
N ASP A 66 -18.30 -6.34 -1.24
CA ASP A 66 -17.85 -7.39 -2.17
C ASP A 66 -16.39 -7.22 -2.67
N GLU A 67 -15.80 -6.02 -2.59
CA GLU A 67 -14.41 -5.74 -3.02
C GLU A 67 -13.38 -5.77 -1.89
N GLU A 68 -13.81 -5.75 -0.63
CA GLU A 68 -13.03 -6.46 0.39
C GLU A 68 -13.09 -7.93 -0.01
N THR A 69 -12.07 -8.36 -0.75
CA THR A 69 -11.93 -9.74 -1.21
C THR A 69 -12.27 -10.62 -0.02
N ASN A 70 -13.39 -11.35 -0.10
CA ASN A 70 -13.93 -12.24 0.94
C ASN A 70 -13.00 -13.44 1.23
N MET A 71 -11.72 -13.27 0.91
CA MET A 71 -10.66 -14.15 1.29
C MET A 71 -10.44 -14.01 2.79
N TRP A 72 -10.35 -15.16 3.45
CA TRP A 72 -10.15 -15.26 4.89
C TRP A 72 -8.98 -14.45 5.48
N TRP A 73 -8.00 -14.09 4.66
CA TRP A 73 -6.82 -13.34 5.06
C TRP A 73 -7.02 -11.83 5.00
N SER A 74 -8.01 -11.30 4.28
CA SER A 74 -8.14 -9.86 4.02
C SER A 74 -8.27 -9.04 5.31
N ALA A 75 -9.07 -9.53 6.27
CA ALA A 75 -9.27 -8.92 7.58
C ALA A 75 -8.11 -9.15 8.58
N CYS A 76 -7.13 -9.99 8.24
CA CYS A 76 -5.93 -10.13 9.08
C CYS A 76 -5.13 -8.82 9.07
N LYS A 77 -4.33 -8.59 10.12
CA LYS A 77 -3.47 -7.42 10.24
C LYS A 77 -2.05 -7.69 9.72
N VAL A 78 -1.37 -6.63 9.28
CA VAL A 78 0.06 -6.65 8.91
C VAL A 78 0.94 -7.21 10.03
N SER A 79 0.56 -7.02 11.29
CA SER A 79 1.24 -7.63 12.45
C SER A 79 1.33 -9.17 12.44
N ARG A 80 0.54 -9.86 11.61
CA ARG A 80 0.62 -11.32 11.45
C ARG A 80 1.66 -11.77 10.42
N LEU A 81 2.21 -10.85 9.63
CA LEU A 81 3.29 -11.17 8.71
C LEU A 81 4.61 -11.37 9.49
N PRO A 82 5.48 -12.30 9.05
CA PRO A 82 6.79 -12.49 9.66
C PRO A 82 7.74 -11.35 9.23
N LEU A 83 7.56 -10.16 9.80
CA LEU A 83 8.37 -8.99 9.50
C LEU A 83 9.79 -9.16 10.08
N ALA A 84 10.80 -9.00 9.25
CA ALA A 84 12.18 -8.88 9.69
C ALA A 84 12.52 -7.42 10.03
N ALA A 85 13.42 -7.22 10.99
CA ALA A 85 13.95 -5.90 11.28
C ALA A 85 14.64 -5.34 10.03
N PRO A 86 14.32 -4.11 9.60
CA PRO A 86 14.82 -3.57 8.35
C PRO A 86 16.30 -3.20 8.50
N LEU A 87 17.11 -3.53 7.50
CA LEU A 87 18.44 -2.96 7.37
C LEU A 87 18.32 -1.54 6.80
N THR A 88 18.65 -0.53 7.59
CA THR A 88 18.58 0.87 7.20
C THR A 88 19.97 1.45 6.92
N VAL A 89 20.06 2.43 6.03
CA VAL A 89 21.31 3.09 5.66
C VAL A 89 21.25 4.60 5.86
N MET A 90 22.41 5.23 6.03
CA MET A 90 22.53 6.69 6.16
C MET A 90 22.48 7.39 4.80
N PRO A 91 22.00 8.63 4.70
CA PRO A 91 21.94 9.39 3.44
C PRO A 91 23.30 9.64 2.77
N ASN A 92 24.40 9.56 3.53
CA ASN A 92 25.76 9.78 3.05
C ASN A 92 26.47 8.50 2.58
N ILE A 93 25.84 7.33 2.60
CA ILE A 93 26.45 6.14 2.00
C ILE A 93 26.51 6.29 0.48
N THR A 94 27.48 5.64 -0.16
CA THR A 94 27.59 5.67 -1.63
C THR A 94 26.56 4.75 -2.28
N CYS A 95 26.22 5.04 -3.54
CA CYS A 95 25.35 4.17 -4.33
C CYS A 95 25.97 2.78 -4.54
N GLN A 96 27.30 2.71 -4.69
CA GLN A 96 28.04 1.45 -4.80
C GLN A 96 27.94 0.59 -3.53
N ASP A 97 28.07 1.21 -2.35
CA ASP A 97 27.90 0.51 -1.08
C ASP A 97 26.46 0.03 -0.90
N ALA A 98 25.48 0.86 -1.27
CA ALA A 98 24.07 0.50 -1.22
C ALA A 98 23.77 -0.74 -2.08
N ILE A 99 24.30 -0.81 -3.31
CA ILE A 99 24.15 -1.98 -4.20
C ILE A 99 24.82 -3.21 -3.59
N SER A 100 26.00 -3.04 -2.99
CA SER A 100 26.73 -4.14 -2.37
C SER A 100 25.99 -4.72 -1.16
N ILE A 101 25.36 -3.86 -0.35
CA ILE A 101 24.48 -4.25 0.76
C ILE A 101 23.25 -4.98 0.23
N MET A 102 22.58 -4.44 -0.80
CA MET A 102 21.42 -5.06 -1.45
C MET A 102 21.74 -6.47 -1.94
N GLN A 103 22.88 -6.65 -2.64
CA GLN A 103 23.31 -7.96 -3.15
C GLN A 103 23.65 -8.95 -2.04
N LYS A 104 24.36 -8.51 -1.01
CA LYS A 104 24.81 -9.36 0.09
C LYS A 104 23.63 -9.87 0.93
N GLU A 105 22.70 -8.98 1.25
CA GLU A 105 21.58 -9.27 2.14
C GLU A 105 20.34 -9.78 1.37
N GLY A 106 20.37 -9.70 0.03
CA GLY A 106 19.27 -10.13 -0.83
C GLY A 106 18.04 -9.21 -0.77
N TYR A 107 18.26 -7.91 -0.57
CA TYR A 107 17.20 -6.90 -0.50
C TYR A 107 17.18 -6.01 -1.74
N ASP A 108 15.99 -5.71 -2.26
CA ASP A 108 15.81 -4.80 -3.39
C ASP A 108 15.51 -3.35 -2.96
N GLN A 109 15.31 -3.14 -1.66
CA GLN A 109 14.99 -1.84 -1.05
C GLN A 109 15.78 -1.63 0.24
N LEU A 110 16.27 -0.42 0.44
CA LEU A 110 16.97 0.01 1.65
C LEU A 110 16.34 1.32 2.17
N PRO A 111 15.70 1.32 3.35
CA PRO A 111 15.21 2.55 3.96
C PRO A 111 16.39 3.44 4.35
N VAL A 112 16.29 4.72 4.00
CA VAL A 112 17.30 5.71 4.36
C VAL A 112 16.81 6.49 5.56
N VAL A 113 17.59 6.43 6.63
CA VAL A 113 17.33 7.13 7.89
C VAL A 113 18.49 8.04 8.23
N ASP A 114 18.23 9.14 8.93
CA ASP A 114 19.28 10.02 9.44
C ASP A 114 19.75 9.62 10.86
N HIS A 115 20.63 10.43 11.44
CA HIS A 115 21.17 10.22 12.79
C HIS A 115 20.11 10.26 13.90
N GLU A 116 18.95 10.88 13.65
CA GLU A 116 17.83 10.97 14.59
C GLU A 116 16.82 9.81 14.40
N SER A 117 17.11 8.92 13.45
CA SER A 117 16.26 7.82 12.99
C SER A 117 15.01 8.28 12.23
N LEU A 118 15.01 9.48 11.66
CA LEU A 118 13.91 9.95 10.81
C LEU A 118 14.05 9.36 9.40
N ILE A 119 12.93 8.92 8.83
CA ILE A 119 12.88 8.29 7.52
C ILE A 119 12.95 9.37 6.43
N GLN A 120 14.10 9.46 5.76
CA GLN A 120 14.34 10.40 4.66
C GLN A 120 13.76 9.88 3.34
N GLY A 121 13.72 8.56 3.17
CA GLY A 121 13.12 7.91 2.01
C GLY A 121 13.52 6.46 1.91
N VAL A 122 13.40 5.89 0.71
CA VAL A 122 13.86 4.54 0.41
C VAL A 122 14.73 4.59 -0.84
N VAL A 123 15.77 3.78 -0.88
CA VAL A 123 16.56 3.53 -2.09
C VAL A 123 16.15 2.17 -2.62
N THR A 124 15.75 2.12 -3.88
CA THR A 124 15.37 0.87 -4.55
C THR A 124 16.32 0.56 -5.69
N LEU A 125 16.50 -0.72 -6.01
CA LEU A 125 17.28 -1.15 -7.16
C LEU A 125 16.83 -0.45 -8.46
N GLY A 126 15.51 -0.32 -8.66
CA GLY A 126 14.95 0.38 -9.81
C GLY A 126 15.28 1.89 -9.85
N SER A 127 15.24 2.58 -8.70
CA SER A 127 15.60 4.00 -8.62
C SER A 127 17.08 4.25 -8.93
N LEU A 128 17.96 3.39 -8.40
CA LEU A 128 19.40 3.41 -8.65
C LEU A 128 19.67 3.15 -10.13
N MET A 129 19.07 2.10 -10.69
CA MET A 129 19.22 1.74 -12.10
C MET A 129 18.78 2.91 -13.01
N ALA A 130 17.60 3.49 -12.79
CA ALA A 130 17.10 4.59 -13.60
C ALA A 130 18.01 5.83 -13.57
N LYS A 131 18.56 6.18 -12.40
CA LYS A 131 19.44 7.36 -12.25
C LYS A 131 20.87 7.10 -12.75
N LEU A 132 21.42 5.92 -12.52
CA LEU A 132 22.74 5.53 -13.04
C LEU A 132 22.72 5.45 -14.57
N MET A 133 21.71 4.79 -15.15
CA MET A 133 21.58 4.66 -16.60
C MET A 133 21.32 5.99 -17.31
N SER A 134 20.68 6.95 -16.64
CA SER A 134 20.50 8.30 -17.18
C SER A 134 21.70 9.22 -16.96
N GLY A 135 22.78 8.73 -16.33
CA GLY A 135 23.98 9.52 -16.03
C GLY A 135 23.77 10.64 -15.01
N LYS A 136 22.66 10.61 -14.26
CA LYS A 136 22.34 11.63 -13.25
C LYS A 136 23.11 11.44 -11.95
N ILE A 137 23.58 10.21 -11.70
CA ILE A 137 24.39 9.83 -10.55
C ILE A 137 25.49 8.87 -11.01
N GLU A 138 26.54 8.77 -10.21
CA GLU A 138 27.64 7.81 -10.37
C GLU A 138 27.67 6.84 -9.17
N GLY A 139 28.44 5.75 -9.26
CA GLY A 139 28.57 4.79 -8.14
C GLY A 139 29.11 5.42 -6.85
N SER A 140 29.96 6.43 -6.98
CA SER A 140 30.52 7.24 -5.88
C SER A 140 29.53 8.25 -5.29
N SER A 141 28.41 8.53 -5.98
CA SER A 141 27.42 9.50 -5.51
C SER A 141 26.71 9.01 -4.26
N HIS A 142 26.30 9.93 -3.40
CA HIS A 142 25.55 9.60 -2.20
C HIS A 142 24.11 9.18 -2.49
N VAL A 143 23.58 8.25 -1.69
CA VAL A 143 22.20 7.76 -1.85
C VAL A 143 21.13 8.84 -1.62
N SER A 144 21.46 9.94 -0.93
CA SER A 144 20.58 11.11 -0.83
C SER A 144 20.15 11.66 -2.19
N ALA A 145 20.98 11.54 -3.23
CA ALA A 145 20.65 11.96 -4.59
C ALA A 145 19.67 11.02 -5.31
N THR A 146 19.49 9.79 -4.80
CA THR A 146 18.63 8.76 -5.40
C THR A 146 17.41 8.37 -4.56
N LEU A 147 17.06 9.18 -3.56
CA LEU A 147 15.91 8.91 -2.70
C LEU A 147 14.61 8.78 -3.50
N TYR A 148 13.91 7.69 -3.25
CA TYR A 148 12.54 7.45 -3.67
C TYR A 148 11.61 7.82 -2.51
N SER A 149 10.80 8.85 -2.71
CA SER A 149 9.89 9.39 -1.69
C SER A 149 8.42 9.00 -1.90
N GLN A 150 8.09 8.41 -3.05
CA GLN A 150 6.72 8.02 -3.42
C GLN A 150 6.41 6.59 -3.00
N PHE A 151 6.38 6.32 -1.70
CA PHE A 151 6.02 5.00 -1.17
C PHE A 151 4.92 5.11 -0.12
N GLN A 152 4.18 4.03 0.07
CA GLN A 152 3.14 3.97 1.08
C GLN A 152 3.74 3.59 2.43
N ARG A 153 3.38 4.38 3.45
CA ARG A 153 3.64 4.08 4.86
C ARG A 153 2.40 3.42 5.44
N ILE A 154 2.59 2.29 6.11
CA ILE A 154 1.51 1.52 6.74
C ILE A 154 1.87 1.18 8.18
N THR A 155 0.86 0.90 9.00
CA THR A 155 1.05 0.47 10.39
C THR A 155 0.81 -1.02 10.54
N LEU A 156 1.26 -1.59 11.67
CA LEU A 156 0.97 -2.99 12.05
C LEU A 156 -0.52 -3.31 12.10
N ASP A 157 -1.37 -2.32 12.33
CA ASP A 157 -2.83 -2.47 12.39
C ASP A 157 -3.53 -2.44 11.02
N THR A 158 -2.80 -2.11 9.96
CA THR A 158 -3.34 -2.10 8.60
C THR A 158 -3.79 -3.52 8.21
N THR A 159 -4.93 -3.63 7.53
CA THR A 159 -5.46 -4.92 7.07
C THR A 159 -4.65 -5.46 5.89
N LEU A 160 -4.55 -6.79 5.76
CA LEU A 160 -3.87 -7.42 4.63
C LEU A 160 -4.60 -7.17 3.31
N GLY A 161 -5.93 -7.01 3.33
CA GLY A 161 -6.71 -6.60 2.17
C GLY A 161 -6.25 -5.24 1.65
N LYS A 162 -6.16 -4.24 2.54
CA LYS A 162 -5.64 -2.90 2.19
C LYS A 162 -4.17 -2.96 1.73
N LEU A 163 -3.35 -3.75 2.41
CA LEU A 163 -1.97 -4.02 1.98
C LEU A 163 -1.92 -4.59 0.55
N SER A 164 -2.79 -5.56 0.22
CA SER A 164 -2.86 -6.17 -1.11
C SER A 164 -3.14 -5.12 -2.19
N THR A 165 -4.08 -4.20 -1.94
CA THR A 165 -4.38 -3.09 -2.87
C THR A 165 -3.18 -2.16 -3.04
N ILE A 166 -2.48 -1.82 -1.95
CA ILE A 166 -1.25 -1.01 -1.99
C ILE A 166 -0.19 -1.73 -2.83
N LEU A 167 0.06 -3.00 -2.54
CA LEU A 167 1.10 -3.79 -3.19
C LEU A 167 0.80 -4.08 -4.67
N HIS A 168 -0.45 -3.97 -5.11
CA HIS A 168 -0.80 -4.11 -6.52
C HIS A 168 -0.29 -2.93 -7.36
N ARG A 169 -0.23 -1.72 -6.77
CA ARG A 169 0.29 -0.53 -7.42
C ARG A 169 1.78 -0.31 -7.13
N ASP A 170 2.16 -0.48 -5.87
CA ASP A 170 3.49 -0.15 -5.36
C ASP A 170 4.24 -1.46 -5.04
N HIS A 171 5.50 -1.62 -5.46
CA HIS A 171 6.21 -2.90 -5.30
C HIS A 171 6.52 -3.29 -3.84
N PHE A 172 6.45 -2.32 -2.92
CA PHE A 172 6.68 -2.51 -1.49
C PHE A 172 5.88 -1.49 -0.68
N ALA A 173 5.70 -1.76 0.60
CA ALA A 173 5.18 -0.83 1.59
C ALA A 173 6.12 -0.76 2.80
N LEU A 174 6.31 0.44 3.34
CA LEU A 174 7.13 0.64 4.54
C LEU A 174 6.24 0.53 5.78
N VAL A 175 6.56 -0.40 6.67
CA VAL A 175 5.84 -0.53 7.93
C VAL A 175 6.48 0.39 8.96
N VAL A 176 5.69 1.31 9.49
CA VAL A 176 6.12 2.32 10.46
C VAL A 176 5.37 2.18 11.78
N HIS A 177 6.02 2.62 12.84
CA HIS A 177 5.42 2.75 14.16
C HIS A 177 5.73 4.13 14.74
N THR A 178 4.75 4.74 15.42
CA THR A 178 4.95 6.02 16.09
C THR A 178 5.57 5.78 17.46
N GLN A 179 6.81 6.20 17.63
CA GLN A 179 7.48 6.24 18.92
C GLN A 179 7.20 7.57 19.60
N ARG A 180 6.74 7.54 20.86
CA ARG A 180 6.52 8.72 21.70
C ARG A 180 7.67 8.82 22.70
N LEU A 181 8.39 9.93 22.68
CA LEU A 181 9.54 10.21 23.51
C LEU A 181 9.27 11.45 24.36
N TYR A 182 9.39 11.34 25.68
CA TYR A 182 9.22 12.47 26.58
C TYR A 182 10.59 13.11 26.85
N ILE A 183 10.75 14.38 26.49
CA ILE A 183 11.97 15.18 26.72
C ILE A 183 11.55 16.49 27.36
N GLU A 184 12.17 16.87 28.48
CA GLU A 184 12.08 18.20 29.09
C GLU A 184 10.65 18.79 29.23
N GLY A 185 9.67 17.96 29.56
CA GLY A 185 8.28 18.43 29.75
C GLY A 185 7.37 18.25 28.55
N SER A 186 7.89 17.94 27.36
CA SER A 186 7.13 17.73 26.12
C SER A 186 7.22 16.29 25.61
N VAL A 187 6.10 15.80 25.04
CA VAL A 187 6.06 14.54 24.30
C VAL A 187 6.36 14.84 22.84
N HIS A 188 7.44 14.26 22.32
CA HIS A 188 7.82 14.26 20.91
C HIS A 188 7.43 12.93 20.28
N GLU A 189 6.85 12.97 19.09
CA GLU A 189 6.49 11.77 18.34
C GLU A 189 7.38 11.65 17.11
N LYS A 190 7.94 10.45 16.88
CA LYS A 190 8.74 10.15 15.69
C LYS A 190 8.31 8.84 15.07
N GLU A 191 8.28 8.79 13.74
CA GLU A 191 8.04 7.55 13.02
C GLU A 191 9.34 6.75 12.92
N VAL A 192 9.28 5.49 13.34
CA VAL A 192 10.37 4.54 13.18
C VAL A 192 10.00 3.48 12.17
N CYS A 193 10.93 3.13 11.29
CA CYS A 193 10.78 2.04 10.35
C CYS A 193 10.92 0.71 11.12
N ILE A 194 9.89 -0.11 11.07
CA ILE A 194 9.88 -1.42 11.74
C ILE A 194 9.98 -2.60 10.78
N GLY A 195 9.82 -2.36 9.47
CA GLY A 195 9.94 -3.39 8.45
C GLY A 195 9.57 -2.89 7.06
N ILE A 196 9.88 -3.72 6.06
CA ILE A 196 9.44 -3.57 4.68
C ILE A 196 8.58 -4.78 4.34
N VAL A 197 7.47 -4.56 3.65
CA VAL A 197 6.60 -5.62 3.18
C VAL A 197 6.49 -5.58 1.67
N THR A 198 6.60 -6.75 1.05
CA THR A 198 6.51 -6.96 -0.39
C THR A 198 5.36 -7.92 -0.73
N GLN A 199 5.08 -8.09 -2.01
CA GLN A 199 4.12 -9.11 -2.49
C GLN A 199 4.52 -10.52 -2.06
N ILE A 200 5.82 -10.83 -1.98
CA ILE A 200 6.32 -12.15 -1.59
C ILE A 200 5.91 -12.48 -0.15
N ASP A 201 5.97 -11.50 0.76
CA ASP A 201 5.61 -11.68 2.16
C ASP A 201 4.11 -12.02 2.31
N LEU A 202 3.26 -11.28 1.58
CA LEU A 202 1.82 -11.52 1.57
C LEU A 202 1.49 -12.90 0.98
N LEU A 203 2.07 -13.25 -0.17
CA LEU A 203 1.87 -14.56 -0.81
C LEU A 203 2.37 -15.71 0.06
N THR A 204 3.52 -15.55 0.70
CA THR A 204 4.09 -16.54 1.63
C THR A 204 3.17 -16.75 2.83
N TYR A 205 2.59 -15.68 3.38
CA TYR A 205 1.63 -15.78 4.47
C TYR A 205 0.36 -16.53 4.06
N ILE A 206 -0.22 -16.17 2.91
CA ILE A 206 -1.46 -16.79 2.40
C ILE A 206 -1.24 -18.28 2.14
N THR A 207 -0.19 -18.64 1.41
CA THR A 207 0.10 -20.04 1.03
C THR A 207 0.43 -20.93 2.22
N ARG A 208 1.23 -20.47 3.19
CA ARG A 208 1.53 -21.23 4.42
C ARG A 208 0.28 -21.51 5.26
N LYS A 209 -0.63 -20.54 5.36
CA LYS A 209 -1.85 -20.67 6.14
C LYS A 209 -2.95 -21.43 5.43
N ASP A 210 -2.99 -21.41 4.10
CA ASP A 210 -3.92 -22.23 3.32
C ASP A 210 -3.61 -23.73 3.50
N ASN A 211 -2.32 -24.10 3.50
CA ASN A 211 -1.90 -25.48 3.77
C ASN A 211 -2.30 -25.97 5.16
N THR A 212 -2.13 -25.14 6.19
CA THR A 212 -2.55 -25.49 7.57
C THR A 212 -4.07 -25.55 7.72
N ARG A 213 -4.82 -24.69 7.01
CA ARG A 213 -6.28 -24.74 6.97
C ARG A 213 -6.81 -26.01 6.31
N ARG A 214 -6.26 -26.41 5.16
CA ARG A 214 -6.66 -27.64 4.45
C ARG A 214 -6.36 -28.90 5.27
N GLN A 215 -5.22 -28.95 5.97
CA GLN A 215 -4.90 -30.07 6.86
C GLN A 215 -5.85 -30.16 8.06
N SER A 216 -6.34 -29.04 8.59
CA SER A 216 -7.30 -29.02 9.70
C SER A 216 -8.74 -29.39 9.33
N HIS A 217 -9.06 -29.50 8.04
CA HIS A 217 -10.39 -29.85 7.52
C HIS A 217 -10.44 -31.25 6.89
N ASP A 218 -9.37 -32.05 7.01
CA ASP A 218 -9.34 -33.42 6.52
C ASP A 218 -10.07 -34.37 7.52
N PRO A 219 -11.23 -34.96 7.16
CA PRO A 219 -11.99 -35.84 8.04
C PRO A 219 -11.23 -37.11 8.47
N GLN A 220 -10.17 -37.49 7.75
CA GLN A 220 -9.44 -38.74 8.00
C GLN A 220 -8.54 -38.70 9.26
N GLN A 221 -8.15 -37.52 9.76
CA GLN A 221 -7.36 -37.41 11.00
C GLN A 221 -8.21 -37.42 12.29
N LEU A 222 -9.51 -37.13 12.20
CA LEU A 222 -10.41 -37.23 13.36
C LEU A 222 -10.70 -38.70 13.73
N VAL A 223 -10.69 -39.61 12.75
CA VAL A 223 -10.96 -41.04 12.98
C VAL A 223 -9.77 -41.74 13.66
N SER A 224 -8.52 -41.34 13.37
CA SER A 224 -7.34 -41.92 14.01
C SER A 224 -7.16 -41.47 15.48
N ALA A 225 -7.64 -40.27 15.84
CA ALA A 225 -7.64 -39.80 17.22
C ALA A 225 -8.70 -40.49 18.10
N VAL A 226 -9.80 -40.97 17.52
CA VAL A 226 -10.85 -41.73 18.23
C VAL A 226 -10.48 -43.21 18.35
N ASN A 227 -9.87 -43.81 17.32
CA ASN A 227 -9.48 -45.23 17.33
C ASN A 227 -8.21 -45.54 18.15
N GLY A 228 -7.43 -44.53 18.56
CA GLY A 228 -6.22 -44.71 19.38
C GLY A 228 -6.45 -44.85 20.89
N ARG A 229 -7.69 -44.77 21.39
CA ARG A 229 -8.02 -44.87 22.83
C ARG A 229 -8.68 -46.19 23.26
N GLY A 230 -8.75 -47.18 22.37
CA GLY A 230 -9.50 -48.43 22.60
C GLY A 230 -8.67 -49.71 22.81
N ALA A 231 -7.34 -49.64 22.90
CA ALA A 231 -6.49 -50.85 22.98
C ALA A 231 -5.58 -50.84 24.21
N SER A 232 -6.18 -50.94 25.39
CA SER A 232 -5.50 -51.43 26.61
C SER A 232 -6.53 -51.82 27.67
N GLU A 233 -7.16 -52.98 27.51
CA GLU A 233 -7.82 -53.71 28.59
C GLU A 233 -7.99 -55.18 28.17
N ASN A 234 -6.94 -55.96 28.44
CA ASN A 234 -6.96 -57.35 28.94
C ASN A 234 -5.53 -57.89 29.00
#